data_AF-A0A8C4E7P2-F1
#
_entry.id   AF-A0A8C4E7P2-F1
#
_cell.length_a   1.000
_cell.length_b   1.000
_cell.length_c   1.000
_cell.angle_alpha   90.00
_cell.angle_beta   90.00
_cell.angle_gamma   90.00
#
_symmetry.space_group_name_H-M   'P 1'
#
loop_
_entity.id
_entity.type
_entity.pdbx_description
1 polymer ?
#
loop_
_entity_poly.entity_id
_entity_poly.type
_entity_poly.pdbx_seq_one_letter_code
_entity_poly.pdbx_strand_id
1 'polypeptide(L)'
;MPLSGCTMLCVLPLLLNTVLGFKLCPSHCLCYESSDLVDCRSRGLVLVPPSVPHGTWLLDLSGNKLTEVCTRSFIGLWSLKILLMSNNSIQTLQPQFKNLRKLDLSYNRIRAMDVRAFSGLSRLSLLDLEGNKLNVLKDGLLSRQQSLEVLLLGHNNISAIETEALAPLRSLTLLGLQGNQLQHIRFKTFLKLQTTTTHLQISLASLDSQLCITETASVLVITITVMLAVIGALVKAEHNRKNKQAASDAESDGQEK
;
A
#
# COMPACT_ATOMS: atom_id res chain seq x y z
N MET A 1 67.91 -30.72 39.26
CA MET A 1 67.58 -30.56 40.70
C MET A 1 68.63 -29.65 41.34
N PRO A 2 68.34 -28.81 42.35
CA PRO A 2 67.05 -28.18 42.69
C PRO A 2 67.14 -26.70 43.16
N LEU A 3 65.96 -26.05 43.13
CA LEU A 3 65.35 -25.09 44.09
C LEU A 3 66.10 -23.88 44.69
N SER A 4 65.49 -22.70 44.51
CA SER A 4 64.90 -21.85 45.57
C SER A 4 64.09 -20.73 44.87
N GLY A 5 62.81 -20.44 45.13
CA GLY A 5 62.01 -20.59 46.34
C GLY A 5 61.54 -19.20 46.79
N CYS A 6 60.38 -18.73 46.34
CA CYS A 6 59.60 -17.79 47.14
C CYS A 6 58.10 -17.92 46.83
N THR A 7 57.37 -18.13 47.92
CA THR A 7 55.99 -18.62 48.04
C THR A 7 54.96 -17.49 48.07
N MET A 8 53.81 -17.76 47.44
CA MET A 8 52.44 -17.35 47.78
C MET A 8 52.23 -16.30 48.89
N LEU A 9 51.56 -15.20 48.52
CA LEU A 9 50.49 -14.65 49.34
C LEU A 9 49.33 -14.18 48.47
N CYS A 10 48.22 -14.90 48.58
CA CYS A 10 46.89 -14.50 48.16
C CYS A 10 46.49 -13.15 48.76
N VAL A 11 45.98 -12.24 47.94
CA VAL A 11 44.96 -11.27 48.36
C VAL A 11 43.93 -11.17 47.22
N LEU A 12 42.64 -11.28 47.59
CA LEU A 12 41.50 -11.66 46.76
C LEU A 12 41.25 -10.80 45.51
N PRO A 13 40.71 -11.38 44.42
CA PRO A 13 39.99 -10.61 43.41
C PRO A 13 38.55 -10.37 43.90
N LEU A 14 38.30 -9.22 44.50
CA LEU A 14 36.95 -8.76 44.81
C LEU A 14 36.82 -7.27 44.53
N LEU A 15 36.60 -6.92 43.25
CA LEU A 15 35.75 -5.78 42.90
C LEU A 15 34.93 -6.15 41.66
N LEU A 16 33.72 -6.64 41.96
CA LEU A 16 32.52 -6.65 41.14
C LEU A 16 32.67 -7.08 39.68
N ASN A 17 32.56 -8.39 39.46
CA ASN A 17 31.72 -8.89 38.37
C ASN A 17 30.27 -8.43 38.63
N THR A 18 29.95 -7.18 38.33
CA THR A 18 28.59 -6.88 37.93
C THR A 18 28.49 -7.32 36.49
N VAL A 19 27.82 -8.45 36.27
CA VAL A 19 27.22 -8.76 34.97
C VAL A 19 26.09 -7.74 34.76
N LEU A 20 26.46 -6.48 34.49
CA LEU A 20 25.60 -5.58 33.76
C LEU A 20 25.78 -6.01 32.31
N GLY A 21 24.78 -6.74 31.80
CA GLY A 21 24.67 -7.03 30.38
C GLY A 21 24.55 -5.70 29.62
N PHE A 22 25.68 -5.07 29.31
CA PHE A 22 25.72 -3.96 28.39
C PHE A 22 25.22 -4.48 27.06
N LYS A 23 23.98 -4.14 26.72
CA LYS A 23 23.45 -4.28 25.36
C LYS A 23 24.42 -3.51 24.47
N LEU A 24 25.31 -4.21 23.77
CA LEU A 24 26.26 -3.55 22.88
C LEU A 24 25.44 -2.88 21.77
N CYS A 25 25.36 -1.55 21.81
CA CYS A 25 24.72 -0.80 20.76
C CYS A 25 25.61 -0.83 19.51
N PRO A 26 25.04 -1.01 18.30
CA PRO A 26 25.85 -0.98 17.09
C PRO A 26 26.58 0.34 16.92
N SER A 27 27.81 0.30 16.41
CA SER A 27 28.57 1.49 16.06
C SER A 27 27.77 2.36 15.09
N HIS A 28 27.69 3.66 15.37
CA HIS A 28 26.90 4.68 14.65
C HIS A 28 25.39 4.72 14.94
N CYS A 29 24.85 3.79 15.72
CA CYS A 29 23.45 3.84 16.15
C CYS A 29 23.31 4.42 17.57
N LEU A 30 22.10 4.85 17.91
CA LEU A 30 21.71 5.26 19.25
C LEU A 30 20.72 4.25 19.82
N CYS A 31 20.99 3.74 21.02
CA CYS A 31 20.13 2.78 21.69
C CYS A 31 19.51 3.43 22.92
N TYR A 32 18.19 3.35 23.03
CA TYR A 32 17.43 3.90 24.15
C TYR A 32 16.93 2.75 25.02
N GLU A 33 17.61 2.52 26.15
CA GLU A 33 17.37 1.35 27.00
C GLU A 33 15.97 1.30 27.62
N SER A 34 15.37 2.47 27.90
CA SER A 34 14.04 2.59 28.49
C SER A 34 12.88 2.32 27.52
N SER A 35 13.14 2.31 26.21
CA SER A 35 12.13 2.09 25.17
C SER A 35 12.45 0.95 24.20
N ASP A 36 13.57 0.24 24.40
CA ASP A 36 14.09 -0.79 23.50
C ASP A 36 14.12 -0.33 22.02
N LEU A 37 14.37 0.96 21.83
CA LEU A 37 14.46 1.63 20.52
C LEU A 37 15.93 1.70 20.09
N VAL A 38 16.18 1.32 18.84
CA VAL A 38 17.49 1.48 18.20
C VAL A 38 17.33 2.38 16.98
N ASP A 39 17.96 3.54 17.03
CA ASP A 39 17.93 4.56 15.98
C ASP A 39 19.27 4.59 15.23
N CYS A 40 19.22 4.18 13.97
CA CYS A 40 20.34 4.17 13.04
C CYS A 40 20.09 5.08 11.82
N ARG A 41 19.21 6.08 11.94
CA ARG A 41 18.82 6.94 10.81
C ARG A 41 19.98 7.78 10.26
N SER A 42 20.01 7.95 8.94
CA SER A 42 20.91 8.89 8.25
C SER A 42 22.40 8.71 8.58
N ARG A 43 22.84 7.47 8.83
CA ARG A 43 24.23 7.14 9.18
C ARG A 43 25.06 6.68 7.98
N GLY A 44 24.49 6.69 6.79
CA GLY A 44 25.15 6.25 5.56
C GLY A 44 25.40 4.75 5.50
N LEU A 45 24.63 3.95 6.26
CA LEU A 45 24.79 2.50 6.33
C LEU A 45 24.48 1.86 4.98
N VAL A 46 25.36 0.97 4.53
CA VAL A 46 25.16 0.17 3.31
C VAL A 46 24.56 -1.21 3.63
N LEU A 47 24.72 -1.64 4.88
CA LEU A 47 24.25 -2.92 5.41
C LEU A 47 23.59 -2.69 6.77
N VAL A 48 22.67 -3.58 7.15
CA VAL A 48 22.12 -3.60 8.51
C VAL A 48 23.26 -3.90 9.49
N PRO A 49 23.45 -3.08 10.53
CA PRO A 49 24.62 -3.20 11.39
C PRO A 49 24.55 -4.47 12.25
N PRO A 50 25.68 -5.17 12.45
CA PRO A 50 25.71 -6.30 13.37
C PRO A 50 25.49 -5.82 14.81
N SER A 51 25.06 -6.73 15.69
CA SER A 51 24.89 -6.48 17.13
C SER A 51 23.71 -5.58 17.51
N VAL A 52 22.64 -5.54 16.72
CA VAL A 52 21.37 -4.94 17.20
C VAL A 52 20.88 -5.75 18.42
N PRO A 53 20.58 -5.13 19.57
CA PRO A 53 20.15 -5.84 20.76
C PRO A 53 18.90 -6.72 20.53
N HIS A 54 18.91 -7.95 21.06
CA HIS A 54 17.80 -8.90 20.91
C HIS A 54 16.44 -8.39 21.42
N GLY A 55 16.48 -7.51 22.44
CA GLY A 55 15.32 -6.89 23.04
C GLY A 55 14.69 -5.77 22.20
N THR A 56 15.31 -5.36 21.09
CA THR A 56 14.85 -4.22 20.29
C THR A 56 13.41 -4.41 19.82
N TRP A 57 12.55 -3.46 20.21
CA TRP A 57 11.14 -3.39 19.82
C TRP A 57 10.94 -2.60 18.54
N LEU A 58 11.68 -1.49 18.40
CA LEU A 58 11.69 -0.61 17.23
C LEU A 58 13.11 -0.47 16.72
N LEU A 59 13.31 -0.75 15.44
CA LEU A 59 14.57 -0.50 14.74
C LEU A 59 14.31 0.49 13.60
N ASP A 60 15.01 1.62 13.63
CA ASP A 60 14.96 2.63 12.58
C ASP A 60 16.27 2.66 11.79
N LEU A 61 16.20 2.28 10.52
CA LEU A 61 17.30 2.26 9.55
C LEU A 61 17.03 3.23 8.39
N SER A 62 16.15 4.21 8.58
CA SER A 62 15.70 5.12 7.53
C SER A 62 16.80 6.09 7.07
N GLY A 63 16.74 6.54 5.82
CA GLY A 63 17.69 7.52 5.28
C GLY A 63 19.12 6.99 5.11
N ASN A 64 19.28 5.67 4.92
CA ASN A 64 20.57 5.03 4.70
C ASN A 64 20.78 4.67 3.21
N LYS A 65 21.79 3.86 2.91
CA LYS A 65 22.15 3.39 1.56
C LYS A 65 21.99 1.88 1.43
N LEU A 66 21.04 1.29 2.18
CA LEU A 66 20.77 -0.15 2.13
C LEU A 66 20.28 -0.53 0.73
N THR A 67 20.88 -1.54 0.13
CA THR A 67 20.52 -2.04 -1.20
C THR A 67 19.90 -3.44 -1.14
N GLU A 68 20.39 -4.26 -0.22
CA GLU A 68 19.89 -5.60 0.05
C GLU A 68 19.68 -5.78 1.56
N VAL A 69 18.64 -6.51 1.90
CA VAL A 69 18.27 -6.80 3.28
C VAL A 69 18.26 -8.31 3.47
N CYS A 70 19.35 -8.82 4.05
CA CYS A 70 19.51 -10.24 4.29
C CYS A 70 18.70 -10.66 5.52
N THR A 71 17.98 -11.80 5.44
CA THR A 71 17.24 -12.37 6.57
C THR A 71 18.13 -12.58 7.79
N ARG A 72 19.40 -12.94 7.57
CA ARG A 72 20.37 -13.22 8.64
C ARG A 72 20.69 -12.00 9.49
N SER A 73 20.58 -10.80 8.93
CA SER A 73 20.85 -9.55 9.63
C SER A 73 19.88 -9.25 10.77
N PHE A 74 18.77 -10.00 10.86
CA PHE A 74 17.77 -9.83 11.91
C PHE A 74 17.59 -11.07 12.79
N ILE A 75 18.50 -12.05 12.69
CA ILE A 75 18.48 -13.21 13.57
C ILE A 75 18.56 -12.73 15.02
N GLY A 76 17.68 -13.27 15.86
CA GLY A 76 17.65 -12.94 17.29
C GLY A 76 16.84 -11.71 17.65
N LEU A 77 16.27 -10.96 16.70
CA LEU A 77 15.41 -9.80 16.99
C LEU A 77 13.96 -10.24 17.24
N TRP A 78 13.75 -11.09 18.24
CA TRP A 78 12.45 -11.75 18.47
C TRP A 78 11.34 -10.81 18.96
N SER A 79 11.75 -9.71 19.61
CA SER A 79 10.86 -8.67 20.14
C SER A 79 10.45 -7.62 19.11
N LEU A 80 11.08 -7.60 17.93
CA LEU A 80 10.89 -6.55 16.93
C LEU A 80 9.43 -6.49 16.45
N LYS A 81 8.82 -5.32 16.56
CA LYS A 81 7.46 -5.05 16.08
C LYS A 81 7.40 -3.97 15.02
N ILE A 82 8.32 -3.02 15.06
CA ILE A 82 8.35 -1.89 14.15
C ILE A 82 9.73 -1.85 13.51
N LEU A 83 9.75 -1.93 12.18
CA LEU A 83 10.97 -1.82 11.39
C LEU A 83 10.78 -0.72 10.35
N LEU A 84 11.59 0.32 10.46
CA LEU A 84 11.57 1.47 9.56
C LEU A 84 12.82 1.41 8.67
N MET A 85 12.62 1.38 7.35
CA MET A 85 13.69 1.32 6.36
C MET A 85 13.40 2.27 5.19
N SER A 86 12.66 3.35 5.44
CA SER A 86 12.31 4.32 4.40
C SER A 86 13.53 5.06 3.86
N ASN A 87 13.44 5.60 2.65
CA ASN A 87 14.50 6.39 2.02
C ASN A 87 15.85 5.63 1.97
N ASN A 88 15.80 4.41 1.45
CA ASN A 88 16.97 3.57 1.17
C ASN A 88 17.03 3.25 -0.34
N SER A 89 17.86 2.29 -0.74
CA SER A 89 17.96 1.82 -2.13
C SER A 89 17.60 0.34 -2.27
N ILE A 90 16.71 -0.16 -1.41
CA ILE A 90 16.35 -1.58 -1.34
C ILE A 90 15.61 -1.98 -2.62
N GLN A 91 16.07 -3.06 -3.26
CA GLN A 91 15.43 -3.61 -4.46
C GLN A 91 14.68 -4.91 -4.18
N THR A 92 15.21 -5.73 -3.27
CA THR A 92 14.67 -7.03 -2.91
C THR A 92 14.65 -7.19 -1.41
N LEU A 93 13.61 -7.85 -0.90
CA LEU A 93 13.41 -8.09 0.53
C LEU A 93 12.97 -9.54 0.77
N GLN A 94 13.59 -10.20 1.73
CA GLN A 94 13.15 -11.51 2.25
C GLN A 94 13.14 -11.48 3.78
N PRO A 95 12.23 -10.71 4.38
CA PRO A 95 12.13 -10.59 5.83
C PRO A 95 11.46 -11.84 6.41
N GLN A 96 12.05 -12.42 7.45
CA GLN A 96 11.42 -13.50 8.22
C GLN A 96 11.17 -13.03 9.66
N PHE A 97 10.18 -12.16 9.84
CA PHE A 97 9.78 -11.67 11.16
C PHE A 97 8.40 -12.20 11.57
N LYS A 98 8.38 -13.15 12.52
CA LYS A 98 7.11 -13.74 13.01
C LYS A 98 6.21 -12.76 13.75
N ASN A 99 6.78 -11.68 14.26
CA ASN A 99 6.16 -10.79 15.24
C ASN A 99 5.96 -9.35 14.75
N LEU A 100 6.43 -9.02 13.56
CA LEU A 100 6.41 -7.66 13.03
C LEU A 100 4.97 -7.18 12.82
N ARG A 101 4.69 -5.95 13.26
CA ARG A 101 3.39 -5.29 13.14
C ARG A 101 3.43 -4.14 12.15
N LYS A 102 4.52 -3.38 12.10
CA LYS A 102 4.71 -2.29 11.15
C LYS A 102 6.01 -2.45 10.38
N LEU A 103 5.90 -2.33 9.06
CA LEU A 103 7.04 -2.35 8.15
C LEU A 103 6.92 -1.15 7.22
N ASP A 104 7.90 -0.25 7.31
CA ASP A 104 8.03 0.88 6.40
C ASP A 104 9.19 0.65 5.43
N LEU A 105 8.84 0.51 4.16
CA LEU A 105 9.73 0.36 3.01
C LEU A 105 9.53 1.50 2.01
N SER A 106 8.90 2.60 2.44
CA SER A 106 8.59 3.73 1.56
C SER A 106 9.87 4.34 0.97
N TYR A 107 9.75 4.95 -0.21
CA TYR A 107 10.83 5.63 -0.90
C TYR A 107 12.09 4.75 -1.08
N ASN A 108 11.89 3.54 -1.58
CA ASN A 108 12.94 2.58 -1.95
C ASN A 108 12.93 2.34 -3.47
N ARG A 109 13.53 1.23 -3.94
CA ARG A 109 13.65 0.90 -5.37
C ARG A 109 13.03 -0.46 -5.70
N ILE A 110 12.04 -0.89 -4.92
CA ILE A 110 11.41 -2.20 -5.06
C ILE A 110 10.57 -2.21 -6.35
N ARG A 111 10.96 -3.06 -7.31
CA ARG A 111 10.26 -3.21 -8.60
C ARG A 111 9.30 -4.39 -8.64
N ALA A 112 9.70 -5.47 -7.98
CA ALA A 112 8.94 -6.70 -7.90
C ALA A 112 9.21 -7.36 -6.56
N MET A 113 8.24 -8.12 -6.08
CA MET A 113 8.35 -8.91 -4.87
C MET A 113 7.99 -10.35 -5.20
N ASP A 114 8.77 -11.30 -4.68
CA ASP A 114 8.41 -12.72 -4.70
C ASP A 114 7.09 -12.90 -3.93
N VAL A 115 6.24 -13.84 -4.34
CA VAL A 115 4.96 -14.12 -3.66
C VAL A 115 5.14 -14.55 -2.20
N ARG A 116 6.36 -14.98 -1.82
CA ARG A 116 6.74 -15.32 -0.45
C ARG A 116 7.43 -14.18 0.30
N ALA A 117 7.61 -13.01 -0.31
CA ALA A 117 8.30 -11.87 0.31
C ALA A 117 7.68 -11.47 1.66
N PHE A 118 6.38 -11.67 1.85
CA PHE A 118 5.71 -11.38 3.12
C PHE A 118 5.21 -12.61 3.87
N SER A 119 5.55 -13.83 3.44
CA SER A 119 4.96 -15.05 4.03
C SER A 119 5.26 -15.21 5.53
N GLY A 120 6.38 -14.66 6.00
CA GLY A 120 6.76 -14.66 7.42
C GLY A 120 6.06 -13.60 8.27
N LEU A 121 5.39 -12.61 7.67
CA LEU A 121 4.84 -11.42 8.33
C LEU A 121 3.32 -11.54 8.57
N SER A 122 2.88 -12.61 9.22
CA SER A 122 1.45 -12.89 9.40
C SER A 122 0.73 -11.94 10.37
N ARG A 123 1.48 -11.24 11.23
CA ARG A 123 0.95 -10.29 12.24
C ARG A 123 1.06 -8.83 11.81
N LEU A 124 1.45 -8.59 10.56
CA LEU A 124 1.64 -7.26 10.02
C LEU A 124 0.29 -6.54 9.95
N SER A 125 0.20 -5.36 10.57
CA SER A 125 -0.97 -4.49 10.55
C SER A 125 -0.77 -3.26 9.67
N LEU A 126 0.47 -2.81 9.47
CA LEU A 126 0.80 -1.72 8.57
C LEU A 126 1.96 -2.11 7.66
N LEU A 127 1.74 -1.97 6.35
CA LEU A 127 2.76 -2.08 5.32
C LEU A 127 2.80 -0.82 4.48
N ASP A 128 3.91 -0.11 4.54
CA ASP A 128 4.15 1.05 3.70
C ASP A 128 5.17 0.72 2.60
N LEU A 129 4.72 0.83 1.36
CA LEU A 129 5.47 0.62 0.12
C LEU A 129 5.37 1.86 -0.79
N GLU A 130 4.95 3.01 -0.26
CA GLU A 130 4.83 4.25 -1.01
C GLU A 130 6.15 4.64 -1.69
N GLY A 131 6.11 5.26 -2.88
CA GLY A 131 7.33 5.78 -3.53
C GLY A 131 8.31 4.69 -3.98
N ASN A 132 7.81 3.49 -4.30
CA ASN A 132 8.60 2.41 -4.91
C ASN A 132 8.34 2.35 -6.43
N LYS A 133 8.68 1.21 -7.07
CA LYS A 133 8.59 1.01 -8.52
C LYS A 133 7.73 -0.21 -8.87
N LEU A 134 6.71 -0.49 -8.05
CA LEU A 134 5.84 -1.64 -8.24
C LEU A 134 4.92 -1.43 -9.44
N ASN A 135 4.82 -2.43 -10.31
CA ASN A 135 4.03 -2.35 -11.54
C ASN A 135 2.68 -3.07 -11.45
N VAL A 136 2.62 -4.17 -10.69
CA VAL A 136 1.42 -5.02 -10.57
C VAL A 136 1.36 -5.57 -9.15
N LEU A 137 0.17 -5.55 -8.56
CA LEU A 137 -0.09 -6.29 -7.32
C LEU A 137 -0.61 -7.69 -7.66
N LYS A 138 0.26 -8.69 -7.47
CA LYS A 138 0.01 -10.08 -7.88
C LYS A 138 -0.81 -10.87 -6.87
N ASP A 139 -1.53 -11.85 -7.37
CA ASP A 139 -2.20 -12.87 -6.58
C ASP A 139 -1.19 -13.61 -5.69
N GLY A 140 -1.60 -13.92 -4.46
CA GLY A 140 -0.79 -14.66 -3.50
C GLY A 140 0.29 -13.85 -2.76
N LEU A 141 0.69 -12.67 -3.25
CA LEU A 141 1.71 -11.82 -2.61
C LEU A 141 1.37 -11.49 -1.15
N LEU A 142 0.10 -11.25 -0.88
CA LEU A 142 -0.43 -10.89 0.45
C LEU A 142 -1.24 -12.04 1.09
N SER A 143 -1.03 -13.28 0.65
CA SER A 143 -1.83 -14.45 1.06
C SER A 143 -1.85 -14.74 2.57
N ARG A 144 -0.86 -14.27 3.32
CA ARG A 144 -0.73 -14.50 4.77
C ARG A 144 -1.06 -13.26 5.62
N GLN A 145 -1.38 -12.13 4.99
CA GLN A 145 -1.54 -10.82 5.63
C GLN A 145 -2.98 -10.56 6.08
N GLN A 146 -3.59 -11.51 6.78
CA GLN A 146 -4.99 -11.39 7.20
C GLN A 146 -5.23 -10.27 8.22
N SER A 147 -4.21 -9.95 9.03
CA SER A 147 -4.24 -8.88 10.04
C SER A 147 -3.85 -7.50 9.50
N LEU A 148 -3.63 -7.35 8.20
CA LEU A 148 -3.21 -6.08 7.62
C LEU A 148 -4.37 -5.09 7.62
N GLU A 149 -4.17 -3.94 8.27
CA GLU A 149 -5.15 -2.87 8.42
C GLU A 149 -4.85 -1.72 7.46
N VAL A 150 -3.57 -1.41 7.27
CA VAL A 150 -3.11 -0.28 6.45
C VAL A 150 -2.12 -0.77 5.41
N LEU A 151 -2.45 -0.56 4.13
CA LEU A 151 -1.59 -0.83 3.00
C LEU A 151 -1.41 0.44 2.18
N LEU A 152 -0.20 0.99 2.17
CA LEU A 152 0.15 2.19 1.41
C LEU A 152 0.98 1.78 0.20
N LEU A 153 0.44 2.00 -0.99
CA LEU A 153 1.07 1.72 -2.29
C LEU A 153 1.12 2.98 -3.15
N GLY A 154 1.02 4.17 -2.54
CA GLY A 154 1.04 5.44 -3.23
C GLY A 154 2.32 5.63 -4.06
N HIS A 155 2.27 6.49 -5.07
CA HIS A 155 3.44 6.91 -5.85
C HIS A 155 4.30 5.73 -6.37
N ASN A 156 3.63 4.68 -6.86
CA ASN A 156 4.24 3.55 -7.55
C ASN A 156 3.87 3.58 -9.05
N ASN A 157 4.21 2.52 -9.79
CA ASN A 157 3.89 2.36 -11.21
C ASN A 157 2.75 1.34 -11.43
N ILE A 158 1.86 1.16 -10.45
CA ILE A 158 0.89 0.06 -10.49
C ILE A 158 -0.14 0.34 -11.58
N SER A 159 -0.17 -0.51 -12.62
CA SER A 159 -1.13 -0.43 -13.72
C SER A 159 -2.27 -1.43 -13.58
N ALA A 160 -2.06 -2.51 -12.82
CA ALA A 160 -3.06 -3.53 -12.55
C ALA A 160 -2.96 -4.12 -11.14
N ILE A 161 -4.11 -4.48 -10.59
CA ILE A 161 -4.25 -5.30 -9.38
C ILE A 161 -4.94 -6.59 -9.82
N GLU A 162 -4.33 -7.74 -9.54
CA GLU A 162 -4.90 -9.04 -9.87
C GLU A 162 -6.10 -9.36 -8.96
N THR A 163 -7.01 -10.20 -9.46
CA THR A 163 -8.37 -10.36 -8.90
C THR A 163 -8.37 -10.83 -7.45
N GLU A 164 -7.44 -11.71 -7.08
CA GLU A 164 -7.36 -12.34 -5.76
C GLU A 164 -6.23 -11.75 -4.90
N ALA A 165 -5.54 -10.71 -5.38
CA ALA A 165 -4.42 -10.09 -4.69
C ALA A 165 -4.80 -9.47 -3.34
N LEU A 166 -6.04 -8.96 -3.23
CA LEU A 166 -6.55 -8.30 -2.02
C LEU A 166 -7.53 -9.18 -1.21
N ALA A 167 -8.00 -10.30 -1.77
CA ALA A 167 -8.96 -11.20 -1.11
C ALA A 167 -8.53 -11.70 0.29
N PRO A 168 -7.24 -11.92 0.59
CA PRO A 168 -6.80 -12.34 1.92
C PRO A 168 -6.89 -11.26 3.01
N LEU A 169 -7.01 -9.98 2.64
CA LEU A 169 -6.88 -8.83 3.56
C LEU A 169 -8.18 -8.56 4.32
N ARG A 170 -8.47 -9.39 5.33
CA ARG A 170 -9.74 -9.37 6.08
C ARG A 170 -9.89 -8.21 7.07
N SER A 171 -8.78 -7.58 7.46
CA SER A 171 -8.77 -6.49 8.43
C SER A 171 -8.48 -5.13 7.80
N LEU A 172 -8.42 -5.04 6.47
CA LEU A 172 -8.03 -3.81 5.78
C LEU A 172 -9.02 -2.68 6.10
N THR A 173 -8.48 -1.52 6.45
CA THR A 173 -9.26 -0.29 6.72
C THR A 173 -8.80 0.85 5.83
N LEU A 174 -7.54 0.85 5.40
CA LEU A 174 -6.99 1.85 4.50
C LEU A 174 -6.15 1.20 3.41
N LEU A 175 -6.49 1.53 2.15
CA LEU A 175 -5.70 1.18 0.98
C LEU A 175 -5.35 2.46 0.19
N GLY A 176 -4.07 2.83 0.23
CA GLY A 176 -3.51 3.96 -0.49
C GLY A 176 -3.00 3.55 -1.87
N LEU A 177 -3.54 4.13 -2.93
CA LEU A 177 -3.21 3.86 -4.33
C LEU A 177 -2.99 5.15 -5.14
N GLN A 178 -2.92 6.31 -4.47
CA GLN A 178 -2.68 7.61 -5.11
C GLN A 178 -1.39 7.61 -5.94
N GLY A 179 -1.37 8.34 -7.06
CA GLY A 179 -0.16 8.48 -7.87
C GLY A 179 0.34 7.19 -8.56
N ASN A 180 -0.55 6.22 -8.78
CA ASN A 180 -0.30 5.03 -9.62
C ASN A 180 -0.79 5.21 -11.07
N GLN A 181 -0.63 4.17 -11.88
CA GLN A 181 -0.99 4.15 -13.31
C GLN A 181 -2.25 3.32 -13.58
N LEU A 182 -3.16 3.24 -12.61
CA LEU A 182 -4.41 2.48 -12.74
C LEU A 182 -5.30 3.16 -13.78
N GLN A 183 -5.49 2.52 -14.94
CA GLN A 183 -6.40 3.00 -15.99
C GLN A 183 -7.80 2.41 -15.84
N HIS A 184 -7.87 1.16 -15.40
CA HIS A 184 -9.13 0.44 -15.21
C HIS A 184 -9.12 -0.27 -13.88
N ILE A 185 -9.92 0.24 -12.96
CA ILE A 185 -10.20 -0.43 -11.70
C ILE A 185 -11.32 -1.45 -11.95
N ARG A 186 -10.99 -2.74 -11.95
CA ARG A 186 -12.02 -3.78 -12.00
C ARG A 186 -12.75 -3.79 -10.66
N PHE A 187 -14.01 -3.37 -10.64
CA PHE A 187 -14.86 -3.35 -9.44
C PHE A 187 -14.86 -4.69 -8.68
N LYS A 188 -14.78 -5.83 -9.41
CA LYS A 188 -14.70 -7.18 -8.83
C LYS A 188 -13.51 -7.39 -7.88
N THR A 189 -12.39 -6.70 -8.11
CA THR A 189 -11.19 -6.78 -7.26
C THR A 189 -11.48 -6.31 -5.83
N PHE A 190 -12.36 -5.32 -5.67
CA PHE A 190 -12.72 -4.76 -4.37
C PHE A 190 -13.93 -5.43 -3.73
N LEU A 191 -14.77 -6.13 -4.49
CA LEU A 191 -15.86 -6.94 -3.95
C LEU A 191 -15.39 -8.07 -3.03
N LYS A 192 -14.12 -8.47 -3.15
CA LYS A 192 -13.51 -9.53 -2.32
C LYS A 192 -12.99 -9.02 -0.98
N LEU A 193 -12.94 -7.70 -0.77
CA LEU A 193 -12.63 -7.15 0.54
C LEU A 193 -13.82 -7.41 1.47
N GLN A 194 -13.62 -8.23 2.50
CA GLN A 194 -14.66 -8.59 3.49
C GLN A 194 -14.87 -7.50 4.56
N THR A 195 -14.35 -6.31 4.32
CA THR A 195 -14.28 -5.21 5.28
C THR A 195 -15.37 -4.20 4.97
N THR A 196 -16.22 -3.85 5.94
CA THR A 196 -17.34 -2.93 5.74
C THR A 196 -16.92 -1.46 5.59
N THR A 197 -15.67 -1.11 5.90
CA THR A 197 -15.19 0.28 5.96
C THR A 197 -13.80 0.49 5.36
N THR A 198 -13.37 -0.28 4.33
CA THR A 198 -12.08 0.03 3.67
C THR A 198 -12.17 1.37 2.95
N HIS A 199 -11.36 2.32 3.39
CA HIS A 199 -11.15 3.60 2.72
C HIS A 199 -10.12 3.43 1.59
N LEU A 200 -10.57 3.68 0.36
CA LEU A 200 -9.74 3.68 -0.84
C LEU A 200 -9.25 5.11 -1.12
N GLN A 201 -7.94 5.34 -1.05
CA GLN A 201 -7.34 6.61 -1.45
C GLN A 201 -6.76 6.46 -2.86
N ILE A 202 -7.45 7.01 -3.86
CA ILE A 202 -7.05 7.00 -5.27
C ILE A 202 -6.94 8.44 -5.77
N SER A 203 -6.06 8.69 -6.74
CA SER A 203 -5.97 10.01 -7.36
C SER A 203 -7.11 10.21 -8.36
N LEU A 204 -7.75 11.39 -8.35
CA LEU A 204 -8.83 11.78 -9.26
C LEU A 204 -8.45 11.62 -10.74
N ALA A 205 -7.16 11.78 -11.08
CA ALA A 205 -6.65 11.63 -12.45
C ALA A 205 -6.86 10.21 -13.05
N SER A 206 -7.09 9.19 -12.21
CA SER A 206 -7.33 7.81 -12.64
C SER A 206 -8.79 7.58 -13.10
N LEU A 207 -9.75 8.41 -12.66
CA LEU A 207 -11.17 8.30 -13.05
C LEU A 207 -11.58 9.23 -14.20
N ASP A 208 -10.80 10.27 -14.50
CA ASP A 208 -11.25 11.38 -15.33
C ASP A 208 -11.17 11.16 -16.86
N SER A 209 -10.36 10.22 -17.35
CA SER A 209 -10.09 10.16 -18.80
C SER A 209 -11.18 9.47 -19.64
N GLN A 210 -12.05 8.67 -19.03
CA GLN A 210 -13.12 7.97 -19.76
C GLN A 210 -14.53 8.32 -19.28
N LEU A 211 -14.72 8.58 -17.98
CA LEU A 211 -16.07 8.79 -17.43
C LEU A 211 -16.69 10.12 -17.92
N CYS A 212 -15.87 11.18 -18.00
CA CYS A 212 -16.34 12.51 -18.40
C CYS A 212 -16.75 12.57 -19.89
N ILE A 213 -16.10 11.80 -20.77
CA ILE A 213 -16.43 11.79 -22.21
C ILE A 213 -17.66 10.91 -22.48
N THR A 214 -17.77 9.75 -21.82
CA THR A 214 -18.91 8.85 -22.04
C THR A 214 -20.21 9.38 -21.44
N GLU A 215 -20.15 10.04 -20.28
CA GLU A 215 -21.35 10.65 -19.68
C GLU A 215 -21.83 11.86 -20.50
N THR A 216 -20.92 12.72 -20.96
CA THR A 216 -21.28 13.89 -21.78
C THR A 216 -21.84 13.49 -23.15
N ALA A 217 -21.25 12.49 -23.81
CA ALA A 217 -21.77 11.97 -25.09
C ALA A 217 -23.16 11.34 -24.94
N SER A 218 -23.39 10.57 -23.86
CA SER A 218 -24.68 9.93 -23.60
C SER A 218 -25.79 10.96 -23.34
N VAL A 219 -25.50 12.00 -22.55
CA VAL A 219 -26.44 13.09 -22.26
C VAL A 219 -26.75 13.90 -23.53
N LEU A 220 -25.76 14.15 -24.40
CA LEU A 220 -25.97 14.85 -25.66
C LEU A 220 -26.86 14.05 -26.64
N VAL A 221 -26.65 12.73 -26.75
CA VAL A 221 -27.49 11.87 -27.60
C VAL A 221 -28.93 11.82 -27.10
N ILE A 222 -29.14 11.70 -25.78
CA ILE A 222 -30.49 11.70 -25.19
C ILE A 222 -31.19 13.04 -25.45
N THR A 223 -30.51 14.16 -25.22
CA THR A 223 -31.09 15.50 -25.44
C THR A 223 -31.43 15.75 -26.92
N ILE A 224 -30.58 15.37 -27.87
CA ILE A 224 -30.88 15.45 -29.31
C ILE A 224 -32.08 14.58 -29.67
N THR A 225 -32.14 13.34 -29.17
CA THR A 225 -33.23 12.41 -29.46
C THR A 225 -34.57 12.94 -28.94
N VAL A 226 -34.59 13.49 -27.72
CA VAL A 226 -35.78 14.13 -27.14
C VAL A 226 -36.19 15.36 -27.95
N MET A 227 -35.25 16.21 -28.35
CA MET A 227 -35.54 17.39 -29.17
C MET A 227 -36.14 17.01 -30.52
N LEU A 228 -35.60 16.00 -31.21
CA LEU A 228 -36.16 15.50 -32.47
C LEU A 228 -37.55 14.90 -32.29
N ALA A 229 -37.79 14.16 -31.20
CA ALA A 229 -39.11 13.61 -30.90
C ALA A 229 -40.15 14.71 -30.63
N VAL A 230 -39.77 15.76 -29.90
CA VAL A 230 -40.63 16.93 -29.64
C VAL A 230 -40.94 17.67 -30.94
N ILE A 231 -39.93 17.93 -31.78
CA ILE A 231 -40.14 18.57 -33.09
C ILE A 231 -41.07 17.72 -33.96
N GLY A 232 -40.84 16.40 -34.02
CA GLY A 232 -41.70 15.47 -34.76
C GLY A 232 -43.15 15.48 -34.26
N ALA A 233 -43.37 15.54 -32.94
CA ALA A 233 -44.70 15.63 -32.35
C ALA A 233 -45.39 16.97 -32.68
N LEU A 234 -44.66 18.08 -32.65
CA LEU A 234 -45.19 19.41 -33.00
C LEU A 234 -45.58 19.48 -34.48
N VAL A 235 -44.71 19.00 -35.37
CA VAL A 235 -45.00 18.94 -36.82
C VAL A 235 -46.23 18.07 -37.09
N LYS A 236 -46.33 16.90 -36.44
CA LYS A 236 -47.49 16.02 -36.58
C LYS A 236 -48.77 16.67 -36.06
N ALA A 237 -48.71 17.40 -34.94
CA ALA A 237 -49.84 18.13 -34.40
C ALA A 237 -50.30 19.26 -35.35
N GLU A 238 -49.37 19.98 -35.96
CA GLU A 238 -49.71 21.03 -36.93
C GLU A 238 -50.28 20.47 -38.24
N HIS A 239 -49.73 19.36 -38.74
CA HIS A 239 -50.29 18.67 -39.90
C HIS A 239 -51.72 18.17 -39.65
N ASN A 240 -51.97 17.59 -38.46
CA ASN A 240 -53.32 17.19 -38.07
C ASN A 240 -54.28 18.37 -37.92
N ARG A 241 -53.81 19.55 -37.45
CA ARG A 241 -54.63 20.77 -37.43
C ARG A 241 -54.99 21.23 -38.85
N LYS A 242 -54.03 21.25 -39.77
CA LYS A 242 -54.28 21.62 -41.18
C LYS A 242 -55.24 20.64 -41.86
N ASN A 243 -55.11 19.34 -41.61
CA ASN A 243 -56.04 18.34 -42.15
C ASN A 243 -57.46 18.46 -41.56
N LYS A 244 -57.60 18.78 -40.27
CA LYS A 244 -58.92 19.04 -39.66
C LYS A 244 -59.58 20.31 -40.22
N GLN A 245 -58.79 21.37 -40.46
CA GLN A 245 -59.29 22.59 -41.07
C GLN A 245 -59.74 22.35 -42.53
N ALA A 246 -58.94 21.61 -43.31
CA ALA A 246 -59.31 21.24 -44.67
C ALA A 246 -60.57 20.35 -44.74
N ALA A 247 -60.79 19.50 -43.74
CA ALA A 247 -62.01 18.69 -43.63
C ALA A 247 -63.24 19.54 -43.26
N SER A 248 -63.11 20.52 -42.35
CA SER A 248 -64.23 21.41 -42.01
C SER A 248 -64.62 22.35 -43.15
N ASP A 249 -63.64 22.82 -43.93
CA ASP A 249 -63.89 23.72 -45.06
C ASP A 249 -64.55 22.98 -46.25
N ALA A 250 -64.30 21.66 -46.40
CA ALA A 250 -64.94 20.83 -47.42
C ALA A 250 -66.39 20.42 -47.08
N GLU A 251 -66.75 20.38 -45.79
CA GLU A 251 -68.10 19.99 -45.35
C GLU A 251 -69.08 21.17 -45.38
N SER A 252 -68.59 22.42 -45.27
CA SER A 252 -69.41 23.63 -45.49
C SER A 252 -69.80 23.89 -46.95
N ASP A 253 -69.03 23.37 -47.92
CA ASP A 253 -69.27 23.58 -49.36
C ASP A 253 -70.23 22.50 -49.95
N GLY A 254 -70.58 21.48 -49.16
CA GLY A 254 -71.47 20.37 -49.55
C GLY A 254 -72.94 20.53 -49.14
N GLN A 255 -73.30 21.58 -48.39
CA GLN A 255 -74.66 21.85 -47.93
C GLN A 255 -75.39 22.95 -48.71
N GLU A 256 -74.76 23.49 -49.76
CA GLU A 256 -75.35 24.49 -50.67
C GLU A 256 -75.45 23.94 -52.10
N LYS A 257 -76.17 22.82 -52.27
CA LYS A 257 -76.70 22.37 -53.57
C LYS A 257 -78.08 21.74 -53.43
#